data_AF-A0A0S2K7W2-F1
#
_entry.id   AF-A0A0S2K7W2-F1
#
_cell.length_a   1.000
_cell.length_b   1.000
_cell.length_c   1.000
_cell.angle_alpha   90.00
_cell.angle_beta   90.00
_cell.angle_gamma   90.00
#
_symmetry.space_group_name_H-M   'P 1'
#
loop_
_entity.id
_entity.type
_entity.pdbx_description
1 polymer ?
#
loop_
_entity_poly.entity_id
_entity_poly.type
_entity_poly.pdbx_seq_one_letter_code
_entity_poly.pdbx_strand_id
1 'polypeptide(L)'
;MEIDIKFHQYIPRIENLNEQQRCDFYRWLAHSLTVSIRVIICDKTLPQSEILNRVKWLNEIEHRAITKTYVRPFDIEDTLDFFDMINDYVDKNNNISSQLHHCFTKSLNQLNK
;
A
#
# COMPACT_ATOMS: atom_id res chain seq x y z
N MET A 1 7.33 -19.55 -5.69
CA MET A 1 8.13 -18.52 -6.39
C MET A 1 7.96 -17.26 -5.56
N GLU A 2 8.89 -17.00 -4.65
CA GLU A 2 8.90 -15.76 -3.88
C GLU A 2 9.30 -14.65 -4.84
N ILE A 3 8.36 -13.75 -5.13
CA ILE A 3 8.68 -12.54 -5.87
C ILE A 3 9.21 -11.57 -4.82
N ASP A 4 10.51 -11.28 -4.85
CA ASP A 4 11.10 -10.17 -4.08
C ASP A 4 10.61 -8.86 -4.71
N ILE A 5 9.38 -8.47 -4.37
CA ILE A 5 8.76 -7.23 -4.83
C ILE A 5 9.34 -6.11 -3.98
N LYS A 6 10.31 -5.38 -4.53
CA LYS A 6 10.69 -4.07 -3.98
C LYS A 6 9.62 -3.05 -4.35
N PHE A 7 8.96 -2.46 -3.36
CA PHE A 7 7.90 -1.46 -3.59
C PHE A 7 8.45 -0.12 -4.10
N HIS A 8 9.77 0.10 -4.00
CA HIS A 8 10.48 1.23 -4.63
C HIS A 8 10.18 1.39 -6.12
N GLN A 9 9.81 0.33 -6.84
CA GLN A 9 9.43 0.40 -8.25
C GLN A 9 8.24 1.34 -8.54
N TYR A 10 7.43 1.66 -7.53
CA TYR A 10 6.31 2.58 -7.68
C TYR A 10 6.69 4.05 -7.56
N ILE A 11 7.86 4.36 -6.98
CA ILE A 11 8.32 5.74 -6.75
C ILE A 11 8.38 6.55 -8.04
N PRO A 12 9.03 6.09 -9.12
CA PRO A 12 9.11 6.88 -10.36
C PRO A 12 7.72 7.20 -10.94
N ARG A 13 6.74 6.32 -10.74
CA ARG A 13 5.36 6.56 -11.21
C ARG A 13 4.66 7.63 -10.37
N ILE A 14 4.90 7.65 -9.06
CA ILE A 14 4.29 8.60 -8.12
C ILE A 14 4.96 9.98 -8.21
N GLU A 15 6.28 10.04 -8.43
CA GLU A 15 7.03 11.28 -8.66
C GLU A 15 6.51 12.06 -9.88
N ASN A 16 6.13 11.33 -10.93
CA ASN A 16 5.59 11.91 -12.16
C ASN A 16 4.13 12.39 -12.04
N LEU A 17 3.47 12.15 -10.89
CA LEU A 17 2.12 12.65 -10.64
C LEU A 17 2.18 14.10 -10.15
N ASN A 18 1.23 14.92 -10.61
CA ASN A 18 1.01 16.23 -10.00
C ASN A 18 0.47 16.11 -8.56
N GLU A 19 0.44 17.20 -7.81
CA GLU A 19 0.02 17.19 -6.40
C GLU A 19 -1.38 16.60 -6.19
N GLN A 20 -2.35 16.99 -7.01
CA GLN A 20 -3.72 16.47 -6.93
C GLN A 20 -3.76 14.97 -7.23
N GLN A 21 -3.08 14.52 -8.28
CA GLN A 21 -2.98 13.11 -8.64
C GLN A 21 -2.29 12.27 -7.56
N ARG A 22 -1.30 12.81 -6.84
CA ARG A 22 -0.68 12.13 -5.69
C ARG A 22 -1.66 11.98 -4.55
N CYS A 23 -2.43 13.02 -4.22
CA CYS A 23 -3.48 12.90 -3.20
C CYS A 23 -4.53 11.86 -3.60
N ASP A 24 -4.96 11.87 -4.87
CA ASP A 24 -5.93 10.90 -5.38
C ASP A 24 -5.36 9.47 -5.38
N PHE A 25 -4.08 9.30 -5.71
CA PHE A 25 -3.37 8.03 -5.57
C PHE A 25 -3.45 7.49 -4.14
N TYR A 26 -3.10 8.31 -3.13
CA TYR A 26 -3.14 7.89 -1.74
C TYR A 26 -4.57 7.64 -1.23
N ARG A 27 -5.58 8.37 -1.73
CA ARG A 27 -7.00 8.10 -1.44
C ARG A 27 -7.42 6.74 -2.00
N TRP A 28 -7.06 6.45 -3.25
CA TRP A 28 -7.35 5.16 -3.86
C TRP A 28 -6.59 4.01 -3.18
N LEU A 29 -5.35 4.26 -2.76
CA LEU A 29 -4.54 3.29 -2.02
C LEU A 29 -5.17 2.96 -0.66
N ALA A 30 -5.53 3.98 0.13
CA ALA A 30 -6.23 3.78 1.39
C ALA A 30 -7.51 2.97 1.19
N HIS A 31 -8.35 3.37 0.22
CA HIS A 31 -9.58 2.62 -0.09
C HIS A 31 -9.31 1.17 -0.49
N SER A 32 -8.31 0.93 -1.36
CA SER A 32 -7.98 -0.43 -1.80
C SER A 32 -7.47 -1.29 -0.64
N LEU A 33 -6.67 -0.72 0.26
CA LEU A 33 -6.21 -1.38 1.48
C LEU A 33 -7.38 -1.72 2.41
N THR A 34 -8.32 -0.80 2.63
CA THR A 34 -9.54 -1.07 3.42
C THR A 34 -10.29 -2.29 2.88
N VAL A 35 -10.47 -2.37 1.55
CA VAL A 35 -11.15 -3.49 0.90
C VAL A 35 -10.37 -4.78 1.08
N SER A 36 -9.06 -4.76 0.86
CA SER A 36 -8.18 -5.92 1.02
C SER A 36 -8.16 -6.46 2.45
N ILE A 37 -8.09 -5.57 3.45
CA ILE A 37 -8.16 -5.93 4.87
C ILE A 37 -9.48 -6.62 5.17
N ARG A 38 -10.61 -6.09 4.69
CA ARG A 38 -11.93 -6.73 4.85
C ARG A 38 -12.00 -8.11 4.21
N VAL A 39 -11.44 -8.28 3.02
CA VAL A 39 -11.38 -9.59 2.35
C VAL A 39 -10.62 -10.60 3.20
N ILE A 40 -9.46 -10.21 3.76
CA ILE A 40 -8.64 -11.08 4.62
C ILE A 40 -9.35 -11.42 5.93
N ILE A 41 -9.97 -10.44 6.59
CA ILE A 41 -10.73 -10.66 7.84
C ILE A 41 -11.88 -11.65 7.63
N CYS A 42 -12.52 -11.60 6.47
CA CYS A 42 -13.64 -12.47 6.13
C CYS A 42 -13.23 -13.84 5.56
N ASP A 43 -11.94 -14.09 5.35
CA ASP A 43 -11.46 -15.35 4.79
C ASP A 43 -11.46 -16.47 5.85
N LYS A 44 -12.47 -17.33 5.78
CA LYS A 44 -12.64 -18.47 6.69
C LYS A 44 -11.64 -19.61 6.45
N THR A 45 -10.85 -19.54 5.39
CA THR A 45 -9.85 -20.57 5.06
C THR A 45 -8.50 -20.32 5.72
N LEU A 46 -8.25 -19.09 6.19
CA LEU A 46 -7.00 -18.71 6.85
C LEU A 46 -7.07 -18.95 8.38
N PRO A 47 -5.97 -19.41 9.00
CA PRO A 47 -5.84 -19.41 10.46
C PRO A 47 -5.99 -18.00 11.03
N GLN A 48 -6.61 -17.86 12.21
CA GLN A 48 -6.80 -16.56 12.84
C GLN A 48 -5.48 -15.82 13.11
N SER A 49 -4.42 -16.54 13.47
CA SER A 49 -3.08 -15.96 13.65
C SER A 49 -2.53 -15.36 12.35
N GLU A 50 -2.80 -16.00 11.21
CA GLU A 50 -2.39 -15.53 9.88
C GLU A 50 -3.19 -14.29 9.47
N ILE A 51 -4.50 -14.28 9.71
CA ILE A 51 -5.37 -13.11 9.49
C ILE A 51 -4.84 -11.92 10.29
N LEU A 52 -4.62 -12.10 11.61
CA LEU A 52 -4.12 -11.03 12.49
C LEU A 52 -2.75 -10.52 12.02
N ASN A 53 -1.84 -11.42 11.67
CA ASN A 53 -0.50 -11.03 11.23
C ASN A 53 -0.52 -10.25 9.91
N ARG A 54 -1.36 -10.62 8.94
CA ARG A 54 -1.51 -9.86 7.68
C ARG A 54 -2.19 -8.51 7.89
N VAL A 55 -3.30 -8.50 8.64
CA VAL A 55 -4.09 -7.28 8.89
C VAL A 55 -3.27 -6.24 9.63
N LYS A 56 -2.45 -6.64 10.61
CA LYS A 56 -1.54 -5.73 11.33
C LYS A 56 -0.75 -4.85 10.36
N TRP A 57 0.01 -5.45 9.45
CA TRP A 57 0.91 -4.71 8.56
C TRP A 57 0.14 -3.92 7.49
N LEU A 58 -0.92 -4.49 6.93
CA LEU A 58 -1.76 -3.79 5.96
C LEU A 58 -2.44 -2.56 6.57
N ASN A 59 -2.90 -2.65 7.81
CA ASN A 59 -3.54 -1.56 8.53
C ASN A 59 -2.55 -0.42 8.86
N GLU A 60 -1.31 -0.74 9.24
CA GLU A 60 -0.26 0.28 9.42
C GLU A 60 0.03 1.03 8.11
N ILE A 61 0.10 0.30 6.98
CA ILE A 61 0.29 0.90 5.65
C ILE A 61 -0.93 1.77 5.28
N GLU A 62 -2.15 1.31 5.56
CA GLU A 62 -3.38 2.08 5.34
C GLU A 62 -3.38 3.38 6.13
N HIS A 63 -3.08 3.33 7.42
CA HIS A 63 -2.98 4.51 8.27
C HIS A 63 -1.97 5.51 7.71
N ARG A 64 -0.79 5.05 7.28
CA ARG A 64 0.22 5.96 6.71
C ARG A 64 -0.21 6.51 5.35
N ALA A 65 -0.88 5.72 4.50
CA ALA A 65 -1.46 6.20 3.25
C ALA A 65 -2.53 7.29 3.49
N ILE A 66 -3.40 7.13 4.50
CA ILE A 66 -4.42 8.13 4.87
C ILE A 66 -3.79 9.47 5.20
N THR A 67 -2.66 9.49 5.94
CA THR A 67 -1.98 10.75 6.30
C THR A 67 -1.45 11.53 5.09
N LYS A 68 -1.30 10.86 3.94
CA LYS A 68 -0.80 11.43 2.68
C LYS A 68 -1.93 11.87 1.72
N THR A 69 -3.20 11.77 2.13
CA THR A 69 -4.37 12.15 1.29
C THR A 69 -4.65 13.65 1.21
N TYR A 70 -3.90 14.45 1.96
CA TYR A 70 -4.00 15.91 1.96
C TYR A 70 -2.96 16.50 1.01
N VAL A 71 -3.31 17.61 0.36
CA VAL A 71 -2.38 18.35 -0.51
C VAL A 71 -1.25 18.89 0.35
N ARG A 72 -0.04 18.40 0.10
CA ARG A 72 1.21 18.85 0.69
C ARG A 72 2.26 18.92 -0.42
N PRO A 73 3.25 19.83 -0.32
CA PRO A 73 4.39 19.79 -1.21
C PRO A 73 5.00 18.40 -1.24
N PHE A 74 5.42 17.97 -2.42
CA PHE A 74 6.08 16.68 -2.54
C PHE A 74 7.38 16.67 -1.75
N ASP A 75 7.53 15.63 -0.95
CA ASP A 75 8.72 15.35 -0.19
C ASP A 75 9.21 13.95 -0.57
N ILE A 76 10.39 13.91 -1.18
CA ILE A 76 11.00 12.66 -1.63
C ILE A 76 11.46 11.82 -0.44
N GLU A 77 11.91 12.43 0.65
CA GLU A 77 12.36 11.71 1.85
C GLU A 77 11.16 11.05 2.54
N ASP A 78 10.05 11.78 2.74
CA ASP A 78 8.80 11.19 3.27
C ASP A 78 8.20 10.11 2.35
N THR A 79 8.48 10.18 1.04
CA THR A 79 8.08 9.14 0.09
C THR A 79 8.98 7.90 0.23
N LEU A 80 10.29 8.07 0.28
CA LEU A 80 11.26 6.98 0.49
C LEU A 80 10.99 6.27 1.82
N ASP A 81 10.84 7.01 2.92
CA ASP A 81 10.54 6.47 4.25
C ASP A 81 9.27 5.60 4.25
N PHE A 82 8.24 6.02 3.50
CA PHE A 82 7.02 5.23 3.35
C PHE A 82 7.26 3.90 2.63
N PHE A 83 8.06 3.92 1.56
CA PHE A 83 8.37 2.71 0.80
C PHE A 83 9.35 1.79 1.52
N ASP A 84 10.30 2.32 2.27
CA ASP A 84 11.19 1.56 3.15
C ASP A 84 10.41 0.86 4.25
N MET A 85 9.47 1.57 4.90
CA MET A 85 8.55 0.97 5.88
C MET A 85 7.74 -0.18 5.26
N ILE A 86 7.24 -0.02 4.03
CA ILE A 86 6.50 -1.09 3.35
C ILE A 86 7.39 -2.32 3.11
N ASN A 87 8.62 -2.13 2.63
CA ASN A 87 9.53 -3.26 2.39
C ASN A 87 9.86 -3.98 3.70
N ASP A 88 10.16 -3.25 4.78
CA ASP A 88 10.38 -3.85 6.12
C ASP A 88 9.17 -4.66 6.61
N TYR A 89 7.95 -4.18 6.34
CA TYR A 89 6.73 -4.93 6.70
C TYR A 89 6.52 -6.18 5.83
N VAL A 90 6.89 -6.12 4.55
CA VAL A 90 6.88 -7.27 3.65
C VAL A 90 7.94 -8.30 4.07
N ASP A 91 9.13 -7.86 4.48
CA ASP A 91 10.18 -8.74 4.99
C ASP A 91 9.73 -9.45 6.28
N LYS A 92 8.95 -8.76 7.14
CA LYS A 92 8.33 -9.35 8.34
C LYS A 92 7.16 -10.28 8.04
N ASN A 93 6.47 -10.08 6.93
CA ASN A 93 5.35 -10.92 6.51
C ASN A 93 5.16 -10.91 4.99
N ASN A 94 5.85 -11.81 4.29
CA ASN A 94 5.82 -11.87 2.82
C ASN A 94 4.40 -12.12 2.25
N ASN A 95 3.49 -12.68 3.05
CA ASN A 95 2.14 -13.00 2.62
C ASN A 95 1.26 -11.76 2.35
N ILE A 96 1.73 -10.55 2.67
CA ILE A 96 1.06 -9.29 2.30
C ILE A 96 1.52 -8.75 0.93
N SER A 97 2.63 -9.23 0.38
CA SER A 97 3.30 -8.66 -0.80
C SER A 97 2.41 -8.62 -2.05
N SER A 98 1.80 -9.75 -2.40
CA SER A 98 0.88 -9.85 -3.55
C SER A 98 -0.33 -8.93 -3.39
N GLN A 99 -0.88 -8.85 -2.17
CA GLN A 99 -2.04 -8.02 -1.89
C GLN A 99 -1.72 -6.53 -1.99
N LEU A 100 -0.55 -6.12 -1.50
CA LEU A 100 -0.05 -4.77 -1.65
C LEU A 100 0.18 -4.43 -3.13
N HIS A 101 0.84 -5.30 -3.89
CA HIS A 101 1.05 -5.09 -5.32
C HIS A 101 -0.28 -4.86 -6.06
N HIS A 102 -1.31 -5.65 -5.73
CA HIS A 102 -2.65 -5.43 -6.24
C HIS A 102 -3.19 -4.04 -5.89
N CYS A 103 -3.10 -3.62 -4.62
CA CYS A 103 -3.58 -2.29 -4.20
C CYS A 103 -2.85 -1.16 -4.92
N PHE A 104 -1.52 -1.18 -4.98
CA PHE A 104 -0.73 -0.16 -5.66
C PHE A 104 -1.06 -0.05 -7.14
N THR A 105 -1.09 -1.19 -7.84
CA THR A 105 -1.42 -1.24 -9.27
C THR A 105 -2.84 -0.76 -9.53
N LYS A 106 -3.81 -1.18 -8.70
CA LYS A 106 -5.20 -0.72 -8.80
C LYS A 106 -5.30 0.79 -8.61
N SER A 107 -4.65 1.35 -7.59
CA SER A 107 -4.68 2.80 -7.33
C SER A 107 -4.11 3.62 -8.47
N LEU A 108 -2.97 3.20 -9.04
CA LEU A 108 -2.38 3.88 -10.20
C LEU A 108 -3.30 3.81 -11.43
N ASN A 109 -3.99 2.69 -11.64
CA ASN A 109 -4.91 2.54 -12.76
C ASN A 109 -6.17 3.40 -12.62
N GLN A 110 -6.58 3.74 -11.39
CA GLN A 110 -7.73 4.63 -11.17
C GLN A 110 -7.45 6.09 -11.57
N LEU A 111 -6.18 6.49 -11.64
CA LEU A 111 -5.81 7.84 -12.09
C LEU A 111 -5.97 8.05 -13.60
N ASN A 112 -6.07 6.95 -14.37
CA ASN A 112 -6.12 6.96 -15.84
C ASN A 112 -7.54 6.78 -16.39
N LYS A 113 -8.57 6.85 -15.54
CA LYS A 113 -9.98 6.75 -15.92
C LYS A 113 -10.63 8.12 -15.90
#